data_AF-A0A964BYU2-F1
#
_entry.id   AF-A0A964BYU2-F1
#
_cell.length_a   1.000
_cell.length_b   1.000
_cell.length_c   1.000
_cell.angle_alpha   90.00
_cell.angle_beta   90.00
_cell.angle_gamma   90.00
#
_symmetry.space_group_name_H-M   'P 1'
#
loop_
_entity.id
_entity.type
_entity.pdbx_description
1 polymer ?
#
loop_
_entity_poly.entity_id
_entity_poly.type
_entity_poly.pdbx_seq_one_letter_code
_entity_poly.pdbx_strand_id
1 'polypeptide(L)'
;MIHVYTEIEQGQRWLDRHRGQKPIFACVLGFTATGLIPGISAAGATPRDRQFTCLADAEFLYNGPQPSPQYPLPPLEAGASPVLISRAVVEALEIPLYLFNAGLPLPPPVPAIDLGGTAAKCLTSGNALELETVKHLLEQGLIWGAKLAAQTNGSYLILGECVVGGTTTALGVLMGLGIAAAGKVNSSHPTCNHAQKLAAVTAGLNNAGWEIGIKNSTPLDLVAAVGDPMQIAVAAMAIAASRTCGVLLAGGTQMLAVYALMQALAREYALLWRPEQVAVGTTRWVAEDPTGDTAGLASEIGGVPLLAAQLSFASSRYPQLQAYDRGYVKEGVGAGACAIASGLTANWTPTQLLQAVEALASRCEIQQ
;
A
#
# COMPACT_ATOMS: atom_id res chain seq x y z
N MET A 1 8.37 -19.24 -3.89
CA MET A 1 8.06 -18.14 -2.96
C MET A 1 7.12 -17.12 -3.57
N ILE A 2 7.16 -16.86 -4.88
CA ILE A 2 6.37 -15.80 -5.51
C ILE A 2 5.45 -16.42 -6.56
N HIS A 3 4.18 -16.02 -6.60
CA HIS A 3 3.21 -16.44 -7.61
C HIS A 3 2.75 -15.22 -8.42
N VAL A 4 2.48 -15.42 -9.72
CA VAL A 4 1.96 -14.39 -10.63
C VAL A 4 0.51 -14.75 -10.96
N TYR A 5 -0.43 -13.86 -10.66
CA TYR A 5 -1.87 -14.10 -10.82
C TYR A 5 -2.44 -13.53 -12.12
N THR A 6 -1.88 -12.41 -12.60
CA THR A 6 -2.33 -11.70 -13.81
C THR A 6 -1.13 -11.26 -14.64
N GLU A 7 -1.34 -11.04 -15.94
CA GLU A 7 -0.27 -10.69 -16.89
C GLU A 7 0.95 -11.63 -16.77
N ILE A 8 0.69 -12.95 -16.75
CA ILE A 8 1.64 -14.00 -16.35
C ILE A 8 3.02 -13.85 -16.99
N GLU A 9 3.05 -13.67 -18.30
CA GLU A 9 4.31 -13.55 -19.04
C GLU A 9 5.08 -12.27 -18.68
N GLN A 10 4.39 -11.13 -18.51
CA GLN A 10 5.00 -9.88 -18.08
C GLN A 10 5.50 -9.98 -16.63
N GLY A 11 4.69 -10.53 -15.73
CA GLY A 11 5.08 -10.72 -14.33
C GLY A 11 6.30 -11.64 -14.20
N GLN A 12 6.36 -12.73 -14.96
CA GLN A 12 7.51 -13.63 -14.98
C GLN A 12 8.77 -12.92 -15.51
N ARG A 13 8.65 -12.19 -16.63
CA ARG A 13 9.77 -11.37 -17.15
C ARG A 13 10.26 -10.33 -16.16
N TRP A 14 9.34 -9.70 -15.41
CA TRP A 14 9.68 -8.73 -14.38
C TRP A 14 10.47 -9.39 -13.24
N LEU A 15 10.01 -10.54 -12.75
CA LEU A 15 10.70 -11.32 -11.71
C LEU A 15 12.10 -11.77 -12.15
N ASP A 16 12.23 -12.27 -13.37
CA ASP A 16 13.52 -12.75 -13.88
C ASP A 16 14.52 -11.61 -14.10
N ARG A 17 14.06 -10.43 -14.53
CA ARG A 17 14.89 -9.23 -14.66
C ARG A 17 15.48 -8.76 -13.34
N HIS A 18 14.71 -8.84 -12.25
CA HIS A 18 15.09 -8.28 -10.95
C HIS A 18 15.62 -9.31 -9.96
N ARG A 19 15.79 -10.57 -10.38
CA ARG A 19 16.42 -11.63 -9.58
C ARG A 19 17.87 -11.26 -9.27
N GLY A 20 18.27 -11.44 -8.02
CA GLY A 20 19.60 -11.08 -7.51
C GLY A 20 19.83 -9.59 -7.31
N GLN A 21 18.84 -8.74 -7.57
CA GLN A 21 18.96 -7.29 -7.37
C GLN A 21 18.36 -6.86 -6.04
N LYS A 22 19.02 -5.88 -5.39
CA LYS A 22 18.59 -5.31 -4.11
C LYS A 22 17.78 -4.02 -4.36
N PRO A 23 16.56 -3.89 -3.85
CA PRO A 23 15.72 -2.72 -4.09
C PRO A 23 16.12 -1.52 -3.21
N ILE A 24 15.56 -0.36 -3.53
CA ILE A 24 15.33 0.72 -2.55
C ILE A 24 13.85 0.65 -2.15
N PHE A 25 13.55 0.74 -0.85
CA PHE A 25 12.20 0.78 -0.33
C PHE A 25 11.80 2.20 0.07
N ALA A 26 10.78 2.74 -0.58
CA ALA A 26 10.12 3.98 -0.18
C ALA A 26 8.73 3.66 0.36
N CYS A 27 8.46 4.04 1.61
CA CYS A 27 7.13 3.90 2.22
C CYS A 27 6.48 5.29 2.33
N VAL A 28 5.34 5.46 1.67
CA VAL A 28 4.59 6.71 1.64
C VAL A 28 3.47 6.68 2.67
N LEU A 29 3.56 7.57 3.64
CA LEU A 29 2.67 7.71 4.77
C LEU A 29 1.59 8.73 4.44
N GLY A 30 0.33 8.40 4.76
CA GLY A 30 -0.79 9.30 4.53
C GLY A 30 -1.91 9.08 5.53
N PHE A 31 -2.76 10.08 5.69
CA PHE A 31 -3.93 9.98 6.54
C PHE A 31 -5.20 10.35 5.78
N THR A 32 -6.28 9.64 6.09
CA THR A 32 -7.65 10.03 5.74
C THR A 32 -8.54 9.88 6.96
N ALA A 33 -9.39 10.89 7.24
CA ALA A 33 -10.39 10.80 8.30
C ALA A 33 -11.45 9.71 8.01
N THR A 34 -11.49 9.17 6.79
CA THR A 34 -12.25 7.94 6.47
C THR A 34 -11.85 6.80 7.40
N GLY A 35 -10.56 6.69 7.73
CA GLY A 35 -10.03 5.70 8.67
C GLY A 35 -10.61 5.81 10.09
N LEU A 36 -11.30 6.90 10.44
CA LEU A 36 -11.93 7.10 11.74
C LEU A 36 -13.38 6.61 11.81
N ILE A 37 -14.02 6.30 10.67
CA ILE A 37 -15.37 5.72 10.66
C ILE A 37 -15.38 4.43 11.48
N PRO A 38 -16.26 4.27 12.49
CA PRO A 38 -16.30 3.05 13.32
C PRO A 38 -16.42 1.78 12.48
N GLY A 39 -15.57 0.79 12.73
CA GLY A 39 -15.56 -0.48 12.00
C GLY A 39 -15.01 -0.43 10.56
N ILE A 40 -14.64 0.74 10.01
CA ILE A 40 -14.17 0.80 8.61
C ILE A 40 -12.88 0.01 8.35
N SER A 41 -12.04 -0.12 9.39
CA SER A 41 -10.72 -0.73 9.36
C SER A 41 -10.43 -1.36 10.72
N ALA A 42 -9.66 -2.44 10.71
CA ALA A 42 -9.11 -3.15 11.87
C ALA A 42 -7.62 -2.84 12.11
N ALA A 43 -7.01 -1.94 11.31
CA ALA A 43 -5.64 -1.47 11.51
C ALA A 43 -5.58 -0.46 12.69
N GLY A 44 -5.78 -0.97 13.90
CA GLY A 44 -6.00 -0.23 15.15
C GLY A 44 -7.41 -0.50 15.71
N ALA A 45 -7.49 -0.86 16.99
CA ALA A 45 -8.74 -1.31 17.63
C ALA A 45 -9.81 -0.22 17.74
N THR A 46 -9.43 1.05 17.89
CA THR A 46 -10.35 2.19 18.02
C THR A 46 -10.08 3.27 16.96
N PRO A 47 -11.03 4.20 16.68
CA PRO A 47 -10.74 5.39 15.87
C PRO A 47 -9.51 6.17 16.35
N ARG A 48 -9.29 6.24 17.66
CA ARG A 48 -8.12 6.91 18.24
C ARG A 48 -6.82 6.17 17.88
N ASP A 49 -6.78 4.85 17.99
CA ASP A 49 -5.58 4.07 17.62
C ASP A 49 -5.26 4.22 16.13
N ARG A 50 -6.29 4.24 15.29
CA ARG A 50 -6.20 4.44 13.84
C ARG A 50 -5.59 5.79 13.46
N GLN A 51 -5.74 6.81 14.30
CA GLN A 51 -5.10 8.12 14.10
C GLN A 51 -3.57 8.07 14.22
N PHE A 52 -3.04 7.18 15.07
CA PHE A 52 -1.60 7.08 15.36
C PHE A 52 -0.92 5.88 14.70
N THR A 53 -1.68 4.96 14.11
CA THR A 53 -1.17 3.71 13.50
C THR A 53 -0.06 3.99 12.49
N CYS A 54 -0.25 4.96 11.60
CA CYS A 54 0.76 5.29 10.59
C CYS A 54 2.06 5.86 11.20
N LEU A 55 1.96 6.61 12.31
CA LEU A 55 3.14 7.12 13.02
C LEU A 55 3.89 5.99 13.71
N ALA A 56 3.15 5.06 14.33
CA ALA A 56 3.71 3.87 14.99
C ALA A 56 4.40 2.93 13.98
N ASP A 57 3.75 2.66 12.83
CA ASP A 57 4.35 1.85 11.77
C ASP A 57 5.59 2.52 11.17
N ALA A 58 5.57 3.83 10.96
CA ALA A 58 6.74 4.57 10.48
C ALA A 58 7.92 4.50 11.47
N GLU A 59 7.64 4.74 12.75
CA GLU A 59 8.64 4.65 13.82
C GLU A 59 9.25 3.26 13.89
N PHE A 60 8.40 2.24 13.90
CA PHE A 60 8.84 0.85 14.02
C PHE A 60 9.60 0.39 12.77
N LEU A 61 9.16 0.77 11.57
CA LEU A 61 9.87 0.41 10.34
C LEU A 61 11.30 0.98 10.34
N TYR A 62 11.48 2.20 10.83
CA TYR A 62 12.77 2.88 10.86
C TYR A 62 13.67 2.43 12.00
N ASN A 63 13.17 2.43 13.24
CA ASN A 63 13.95 2.13 14.45
C ASN A 63 14.03 0.63 14.78
N GLY A 64 13.11 -0.19 14.26
CA GLY A 64 12.89 -1.53 14.76
C GLY A 64 12.28 -1.54 16.18
N PRO A 65 12.40 -2.67 16.91
CA PRO A 65 11.90 -2.80 18.27
C PRO A 65 12.62 -1.83 19.22
N GLN A 66 11.86 -1.03 19.96
CA GLN A 66 12.39 -0.08 20.95
C GLN A 66 11.73 -0.35 22.31
N PRO A 67 12.45 -0.20 23.44
CA PRO A 67 11.86 -0.39 24.78
C PRO A 67 10.78 0.63 25.13
N SER A 68 10.83 1.83 24.53
CA SER A 68 9.89 2.92 24.80
C SER A 68 9.71 3.76 23.54
N PRO A 69 8.97 3.26 22.52
CA PRO A 69 8.67 4.03 21.32
C PRO A 69 7.77 5.22 21.67
N GLN A 70 7.87 6.31 20.91
CA GLN A 70 6.97 7.46 21.04
C GLN A 70 5.53 7.06 20.69
N TYR A 71 5.36 6.24 19.65
CA TYR A 71 4.12 5.64 19.22
C TYR A 71 4.25 4.11 19.20
N PRO A 72 3.76 3.40 20.22
CA PRO A 72 3.73 1.94 20.20
C PRO A 72 2.79 1.45 19.08
N LEU A 73 3.10 0.27 18.53
CA LEU A 73 2.20 -0.38 17.57
C LEU A 73 0.81 -0.55 18.19
N PRO A 74 -0.25 -0.16 17.47
CA PRO A 74 -1.58 -0.12 18.05
C PRO A 74 -2.09 -1.53 18.37
N PRO A 75 -2.93 -1.69 19.41
CA PRO A 75 -3.60 -2.95 19.64
C PRO A 75 -4.51 -3.30 18.45
N LEU A 76 -4.53 -4.59 18.11
CA LEU A 76 -5.40 -5.16 17.07
C LEU A 76 -6.36 -6.16 17.73
N GLU A 77 -7.52 -6.37 17.12
CA GLU A 77 -8.47 -7.41 17.57
C GLU A 77 -7.83 -8.80 17.54
N ALA A 78 -7.11 -9.08 16.45
CA ALA A 78 -6.19 -10.19 16.32
C ALA A 78 -5.14 -9.83 15.27
N GLY A 79 -3.98 -10.47 15.35
CA GLY A 79 -2.87 -10.18 14.45
C GLY A 79 -1.76 -9.37 15.09
N ALA A 80 -0.76 -9.07 14.27
CA ALA A 80 0.29 -8.10 14.56
C ALA A 80 0.46 -7.19 13.33
N SER A 81 0.97 -5.97 13.52
CA SER A 81 1.16 -5.03 12.39
C SER A 81 2.04 -5.65 11.30
N PRO A 82 1.71 -5.47 10.00
CA PRO A 82 2.48 -6.01 8.88
C PRO A 82 3.86 -5.36 8.77
N VAL A 83 4.09 -4.24 9.47
CA VAL A 83 5.42 -3.64 9.60
C VAL A 83 6.47 -4.60 10.14
N LEU A 84 6.09 -5.62 10.93
CA LEU A 84 7.02 -6.67 11.37
C LEU A 84 7.64 -7.42 10.19
N ILE A 85 6.84 -7.71 9.15
CA ILE A 85 7.32 -8.39 7.95
C ILE A 85 8.29 -7.48 7.20
N SER A 86 7.88 -6.23 6.96
CA SER A 86 8.71 -5.25 6.26
C SER A 86 10.01 -4.98 6.98
N ARG A 87 9.95 -4.73 8.30
CA ARG A 87 11.13 -4.45 9.13
C ARG A 87 12.09 -5.64 9.16
N ALA A 88 11.58 -6.87 9.29
CA ALA A 88 12.43 -8.05 9.33
C ALA A 88 13.25 -8.20 8.04
N VAL A 89 12.62 -7.97 6.88
CA VAL A 89 13.30 -8.01 5.58
C VAL A 89 14.24 -6.82 5.40
N VAL A 90 13.79 -5.61 5.69
CA VAL A 90 14.58 -4.38 5.54
C VAL A 90 15.85 -4.46 6.36
N GLU A 91 15.76 -4.91 7.61
CA GLU A 91 16.91 -5.06 8.50
C GLU A 91 17.85 -6.19 8.04
N ALA A 92 17.32 -7.37 7.77
CA ALA A 92 18.14 -8.54 7.44
C ALA A 92 18.86 -8.43 6.08
N LEU A 93 18.28 -7.69 5.13
CA LEU A 93 18.85 -7.49 3.80
C LEU A 93 19.46 -6.09 3.64
N GLU A 94 19.47 -5.29 4.69
CA GLU A 94 19.96 -3.90 4.72
C GLU A 94 19.37 -3.05 3.58
N ILE A 95 18.08 -3.22 3.27
CA ILE A 95 17.41 -2.51 2.16
C ILE A 95 17.39 -1.01 2.49
N PRO A 96 17.88 -0.13 1.60
CA PRO A 96 17.76 1.31 1.79
C PRO A 96 16.30 1.72 1.95
N LEU A 97 15.99 2.41 3.05
CA LEU A 97 14.65 2.83 3.43
C LEU A 97 14.50 4.34 3.35
N TYR A 98 13.45 4.81 2.69
CA TYR A 98 13.00 6.19 2.71
C TYR A 98 11.54 6.27 3.16
N LEU A 99 11.28 7.07 4.18
CA LEU A 99 9.93 7.39 4.62
C LEU A 99 9.50 8.72 3.99
N PHE A 100 8.27 8.77 3.50
CA PHE A 100 7.68 9.98 2.91
C PHE A 100 6.41 10.34 3.65
N ASN A 101 6.28 11.60 4.06
CA ASN A 101 5.04 12.14 4.59
C ASN A 101 4.27 12.81 3.44
N ALA A 102 3.21 12.17 2.94
CA ALA A 102 2.32 12.75 1.93
C ALA A 102 1.21 13.59 2.54
N GLY A 103 0.93 13.47 3.85
CA GLY A 103 -0.15 14.18 4.50
C GLY A 103 -0.63 13.49 5.77
N LEU A 104 0.20 13.51 6.81
CA LEU A 104 -0.17 13.09 8.15
C LEU A 104 -0.67 14.27 9.00
N PRO A 105 -1.56 14.03 9.98
CA PRO A 105 -2.03 15.08 10.88
C PRO A 105 -0.95 15.54 11.88
N LEU A 106 0.06 14.71 12.12
CA LEU A 106 1.22 14.98 12.97
C LEU A 106 2.49 14.56 12.22
N PRO A 107 3.62 15.23 12.46
CA PRO A 107 4.87 14.83 11.83
C PRO A 107 5.32 13.43 12.31
N PRO A 108 5.95 12.62 11.44
CA PRO A 108 6.57 11.36 11.84
C PRO A 108 7.59 11.55 12.98
N PRO A 109 7.72 10.59 13.91
CA PRO A 109 8.70 10.65 15.01
C PRO A 109 10.13 10.32 14.57
N VAL A 110 10.32 9.97 13.30
CA VAL A 110 11.58 9.53 12.69
C VAL A 110 11.84 10.34 11.42
N PRO A 111 13.10 10.40 10.92
CA PRO A 111 13.42 11.10 9.68
C PRO A 111 12.53 10.64 8.51
N ALA A 112 11.79 11.59 7.96
CA ALA A 112 10.92 11.41 6.81
C ALA A 112 11.04 12.62 5.89
N ILE A 113 10.89 12.36 4.60
CA ILE A 113 10.84 13.38 3.56
C ILE A 113 9.40 13.93 3.54
N ASP A 114 9.24 15.20 3.85
CA ASP A 114 7.95 15.87 3.74
C ASP A 114 7.66 16.25 2.29
N LEU A 115 6.52 15.79 1.76
CA LEU A 115 6.03 16.11 0.42
C LEU A 115 5.11 17.32 0.41
N GLY A 116 4.88 17.99 1.54
CA GLY A 116 4.10 19.22 1.61
C GLY A 116 2.60 19.04 1.36
N GLY A 117 2.08 17.82 1.55
CA GLY A 117 0.65 17.54 1.45
C GLY A 117 -0.10 17.72 2.77
N THR A 118 -1.37 17.33 2.80
CA THR A 118 -2.24 17.47 3.97
C THR A 118 -3.04 16.20 4.26
N ALA A 119 -3.43 16.03 5.51
CA ALA A 119 -4.35 14.98 5.93
C ALA A 119 -5.69 15.09 5.19
N ALA A 120 -6.15 14.00 4.58
CA ALA A 120 -7.42 13.99 3.88
C ALA A 120 -8.60 14.02 4.87
N LYS A 121 -9.63 14.79 4.53
CA LYS A 121 -10.96 14.74 5.15
C LYS A 121 -11.61 13.38 4.84
N CYS A 122 -12.73 13.10 5.49
CA CYS A 122 -13.45 11.85 5.27
C CYS A 122 -14.07 11.87 3.87
N LEU A 123 -13.83 10.83 3.07
CA LEU A 123 -14.26 10.79 1.66
C LEU A 123 -15.78 10.95 1.49
N THR A 124 -16.56 10.67 2.53
CA THR A 124 -18.02 10.86 2.52
C THR A 124 -18.43 12.32 2.29
N SER A 125 -17.53 13.29 2.48
CA SER A 125 -17.79 14.70 2.15
C SER A 125 -17.81 14.98 0.65
N GLY A 126 -17.21 14.11 -0.19
CA GLY A 126 -16.93 14.42 -1.59
C GLY A 126 -15.86 15.50 -1.79
N ASN A 127 -15.13 15.85 -0.72
CA ASN A 127 -14.05 16.83 -0.71
C ASN A 127 -12.98 16.34 0.29
N ALA A 128 -12.26 15.29 -0.08
CA ALA A 128 -11.22 14.67 0.73
C ALA A 128 -9.95 15.56 0.82
N LEU A 129 -9.54 16.17 -0.28
CA LEU A 129 -8.36 17.02 -0.39
C LEU A 129 -8.66 18.26 -1.22
N GLU A 130 -7.98 19.35 -0.92
CA GLU A 130 -7.99 20.51 -1.81
C GLU A 130 -7.26 20.15 -3.12
N LEU A 131 -7.80 20.58 -4.27
CA LEU A 131 -7.24 20.23 -5.58
C LEU A 131 -5.76 20.67 -5.74
N GLU A 132 -5.40 21.82 -5.16
CA GLU A 132 -4.02 22.31 -5.18
C GLU A 132 -3.06 21.39 -4.40
N THR A 133 -3.53 20.77 -3.32
CA THR A 133 -2.75 19.74 -2.61
C THR A 133 -2.51 18.53 -3.51
N VAL A 134 -3.53 18.09 -4.25
CA VAL A 134 -3.42 16.94 -5.18
C VAL A 134 -2.43 17.25 -6.31
N LYS A 135 -2.50 18.44 -6.91
CA LYS A 135 -1.55 18.90 -7.93
C LYS A 135 -0.12 18.98 -7.38
N HIS A 136 0.04 19.54 -6.18
CA HIS A 136 1.34 19.62 -5.53
C HIS A 136 1.96 18.23 -5.30
N LEU A 137 1.19 17.28 -4.78
CA LEU A 137 1.65 15.92 -4.54
C LEU A 137 1.95 15.15 -5.84
N LEU A 138 1.23 15.44 -6.94
CA LEU A 138 1.59 14.94 -8.27
C LEU A 138 2.97 15.43 -8.69
N GLU A 139 3.25 16.74 -8.57
CA GLU A 139 4.56 17.32 -8.91
C GLU A 139 5.68 16.75 -8.04
N GLN A 140 5.48 16.71 -6.72
CA GLN A 140 6.44 16.16 -5.78
C GLN A 140 6.71 14.68 -6.03
N GLY A 141 5.66 13.90 -6.33
CA GLY A 141 5.81 12.49 -6.65
C GLY A 141 6.62 12.27 -7.93
N LEU A 142 6.38 13.07 -8.99
CA LEU A 142 7.19 12.99 -10.22
C LEU A 142 8.67 13.29 -9.94
N ILE A 143 8.97 14.30 -9.11
CA ILE A 143 10.33 14.68 -8.73
C ILE A 143 11.02 13.56 -7.95
N TRP A 144 10.36 13.05 -6.89
CA TRP A 144 10.96 12.04 -6.02
C TRP A 144 11.05 10.67 -6.67
N GLY A 145 10.10 10.30 -7.54
CA GLY A 145 10.17 9.09 -8.34
C GLY A 145 11.41 9.07 -9.23
N ALA A 146 11.67 10.17 -9.96
CA ALA A 146 12.87 10.29 -10.78
C ALA A 146 14.17 10.28 -9.94
N LYS A 147 14.17 10.97 -8.80
CA LYS A 147 15.32 11.04 -7.90
C LYS A 147 15.70 9.69 -7.31
N LEU A 148 14.72 8.92 -6.84
CA LEU A 148 14.95 7.57 -6.31
C LEU A 148 15.36 6.60 -7.43
N ALA A 149 14.74 6.68 -8.60
CA ALA A 149 15.08 5.84 -9.74
C ALA A 149 16.56 6.00 -10.13
N ALA A 150 17.08 7.22 -10.12
CA ALA A 150 18.50 7.49 -10.36
C ALA A 150 19.45 6.87 -9.32
N GLN A 151 18.96 6.59 -8.10
CA GLN A 151 19.75 5.97 -7.03
C GLN A 151 19.70 4.43 -7.05
N THR A 152 18.76 3.82 -7.78
CA THR A 152 18.65 2.35 -7.87
C THR A 152 19.83 1.67 -8.57
N ASN A 153 20.62 2.44 -9.32
CA ASN A 153 21.77 1.96 -10.09
C ASN A 153 21.44 0.75 -10.99
N GLY A 154 20.25 0.76 -11.62
CA GLY A 154 19.77 -0.30 -12.51
C GLY A 154 18.97 -1.42 -11.84
N SER A 155 18.68 -1.29 -10.53
CA SER A 155 17.79 -2.18 -9.77
C SER A 155 16.31 -1.76 -9.93
N TYR A 156 15.51 -1.87 -8.87
CA TYR A 156 14.10 -1.50 -8.82
C TYR A 156 13.73 -0.78 -7.51
N LEU A 157 12.61 -0.05 -7.56
CA LEU A 157 11.99 0.60 -6.40
C LEU A 157 10.83 -0.23 -5.88
N ILE A 158 10.73 -0.33 -4.56
CA ILE A 158 9.53 -0.75 -3.86
C ILE A 158 8.84 0.53 -3.37
N LEU A 159 7.59 0.75 -3.79
CA LEU A 159 6.78 1.89 -3.35
C LEU A 159 5.61 1.38 -2.51
N GLY A 160 5.75 1.45 -1.19
CA GLY A 160 4.74 1.00 -0.22
C GLY A 160 3.93 2.13 0.37
N GLU A 161 2.92 1.75 1.15
CA GLU A 161 2.00 2.66 1.81
C GLU A 161 1.73 2.31 3.27
N CYS A 162 1.39 3.32 4.05
CA CYS A 162 0.61 3.14 5.27
C CYS A 162 -0.48 4.22 5.34
N VAL A 163 -1.74 3.81 5.09
CA VAL A 163 -2.93 4.66 5.17
C VAL A 163 -4.09 3.88 5.78
N VAL A 164 -4.45 4.19 7.02
CA VAL A 164 -5.64 3.58 7.65
C VAL A 164 -6.91 4.11 6.96
N GLY A 165 -7.73 3.19 6.46
CA GLY A 165 -8.89 3.52 5.62
C GLY A 165 -8.59 3.52 4.12
N GLY A 166 -7.33 3.31 3.72
CA GLY A 166 -6.87 3.33 2.33
C GLY A 166 -7.60 2.37 1.38
N THR A 167 -8.10 1.23 1.88
CA THR A 167 -8.94 0.31 1.07
C THR A 167 -10.28 0.93 0.66
N THR A 168 -10.79 1.89 1.42
CA THR A 168 -12.06 2.57 1.14
C THR A 168 -11.86 3.73 0.16
N THR A 169 -10.79 4.52 0.31
CA THR A 169 -10.40 5.53 -0.68
C THR A 169 -9.98 4.87 -2.00
N ALA A 170 -9.33 3.71 -1.96
CA ALA A 170 -9.05 2.88 -3.14
C ALA A 170 -10.33 2.47 -3.88
N LEU A 171 -11.35 2.00 -3.16
CA LEU A 171 -12.66 1.71 -3.75
C LEU A 171 -13.27 2.96 -4.41
N GLY A 172 -13.19 4.12 -3.74
CA GLY A 172 -13.68 5.39 -4.27
C GLY A 172 -13.01 5.80 -5.58
N VAL A 173 -11.68 5.75 -5.63
CA VAL A 173 -10.92 6.06 -6.84
C VAL A 173 -11.23 5.05 -7.96
N LEU A 174 -11.25 3.74 -7.68
CA LEU A 174 -11.55 2.72 -8.70
C LEU A 174 -12.95 2.90 -9.29
N MET A 175 -13.97 3.04 -8.44
CA MET A 175 -15.35 3.27 -8.89
C MET A 175 -15.49 4.59 -9.65
N GLY A 176 -14.83 5.65 -9.18
CA GLY A 176 -14.83 6.95 -9.86
C GLY A 176 -14.15 6.92 -11.23
N LEU A 177 -13.15 6.06 -11.43
CA LEU A 177 -12.53 5.77 -12.74
C LEU A 177 -13.38 4.85 -13.62
N GLY A 178 -14.55 4.40 -13.15
CA GLY A 178 -15.47 3.53 -13.89
C GLY A 178 -15.17 2.04 -13.81
N ILE A 179 -14.32 1.60 -12.86
CA ILE A 179 -13.99 0.19 -12.63
C ILE A 179 -15.01 -0.42 -11.66
N ALA A 180 -15.55 -1.60 -11.97
CA ALA A 180 -16.51 -2.34 -11.13
C ALA A 180 -15.81 -3.02 -9.94
N ALA A 181 -15.28 -2.19 -9.04
CA ALA A 181 -14.55 -2.62 -7.84
C ALA A 181 -15.43 -2.94 -6.63
N ALA A 182 -16.75 -2.71 -6.72
CA ALA A 182 -17.69 -3.03 -5.64
C ALA A 182 -17.63 -4.53 -5.31
N GLY A 183 -17.42 -4.86 -4.04
CA GLY A 183 -17.28 -6.26 -3.59
C GLY A 183 -15.90 -6.89 -3.84
N LYS A 184 -14.94 -6.17 -4.44
CA LYS A 184 -13.63 -6.73 -4.81
C LYS A 184 -12.46 -6.26 -3.94
N VAL A 185 -12.57 -5.10 -3.31
CA VAL A 185 -11.50 -4.53 -2.48
C VAL A 185 -11.28 -5.32 -1.18
N ASN A 186 -10.03 -5.53 -0.76
CA ASN A 186 -9.75 -6.24 0.49
C ASN A 186 -10.00 -5.38 1.73
N SER A 187 -9.86 -6.02 2.88
CA SER A 187 -9.94 -5.39 4.19
C SER A 187 -8.94 -6.02 5.15
N SER A 188 -8.55 -5.26 6.18
CA SER A 188 -7.79 -5.77 7.33
C SER A 188 -8.64 -6.69 8.23
N HIS A 189 -9.97 -6.66 8.04
CA HIS A 189 -10.91 -7.56 8.69
C HIS A 189 -10.84 -8.99 8.10
N PRO A 190 -11.14 -10.04 8.88
CA PRO A 190 -11.20 -11.42 8.38
C PRO A 190 -12.25 -11.58 7.27
N THR A 191 -13.38 -10.88 7.38
CA THR A 191 -14.38 -10.76 6.31
C THR A 191 -14.50 -9.30 5.88
N CYS A 192 -14.42 -9.04 4.57
CA CYS A 192 -14.50 -7.69 4.05
C CYS A 192 -15.86 -7.02 4.33
N ASN A 193 -15.82 -5.84 4.95
CA ASN A 193 -16.96 -4.97 5.26
C ASN A 193 -17.46 -4.18 4.03
N HIS A 194 -17.71 -4.89 2.92
CA HIS A 194 -18.03 -4.30 1.61
C HIS A 194 -19.21 -3.33 1.62
N ALA A 195 -20.32 -3.69 2.28
CA ALA A 195 -21.51 -2.86 2.32
C ALA A 195 -21.22 -1.49 2.96
N GLN A 196 -20.42 -1.46 4.03
CA GLN A 196 -20.03 -0.22 4.71
C GLN A 196 -19.13 0.66 3.81
N LYS A 197 -18.13 0.05 3.17
CA LYS A 197 -17.22 0.77 2.25
C LYS A 197 -17.97 1.34 1.05
N LEU A 198 -18.85 0.54 0.45
CA LEU A 198 -19.66 0.95 -0.68
C LEU A 198 -20.60 2.10 -0.32
N ALA A 199 -21.23 2.05 0.85
CA ALA A 199 -22.09 3.15 1.33
C ALA A 199 -21.29 4.45 1.51
N ALA A 200 -20.09 4.38 2.12
CA ALA A 200 -19.23 5.54 2.30
C ALA A 200 -18.77 6.13 0.96
N VAL A 201 -18.32 5.28 0.03
CA VAL A 201 -17.87 5.69 -1.31
C VAL A 201 -19.00 6.29 -2.12
N THR A 202 -20.18 5.66 -2.12
CA THR A 202 -21.35 6.17 -2.84
C THR A 202 -21.75 7.55 -2.32
N ALA A 203 -21.74 7.75 -1.00
CA ALA A 203 -22.00 9.05 -0.41
C ALA A 203 -20.96 10.11 -0.86
N GLY A 204 -19.67 9.76 -0.85
CA GLY A 204 -18.60 10.64 -1.30
C GLY A 204 -18.72 11.06 -2.77
N LEU A 205 -18.90 10.09 -3.66
CA LEU A 205 -19.09 10.34 -5.09
C LEU A 205 -20.34 11.18 -5.37
N ASN A 206 -21.46 10.87 -4.73
CA ASN A 206 -22.70 11.66 -4.88
C ASN A 206 -22.53 13.10 -4.39
N ASN A 207 -21.89 13.32 -3.24
CA ASN A 207 -21.65 14.66 -2.70
C ASN A 207 -20.67 15.46 -3.56
N ALA A 208 -19.77 14.81 -4.28
CA ALA A 208 -18.89 15.42 -5.27
C ALA A 208 -19.58 15.66 -6.63
N GLY A 209 -20.82 15.22 -6.81
CA GLY A 209 -21.50 15.24 -8.12
C GLY A 209 -20.83 14.32 -9.16
N TRP A 210 -20.16 13.25 -8.71
CA TRP A 210 -19.40 12.34 -9.55
C TRP A 210 -20.26 11.18 -10.05
N GLU A 211 -20.52 11.12 -11.35
CA GLU A 211 -21.34 10.07 -11.95
C GLU A 211 -20.47 8.93 -12.50
N ILE A 212 -20.69 7.70 -12.00
CA ILE A 212 -19.92 6.52 -12.41
C ILE A 212 -20.20 6.17 -13.87
N GLY A 213 -19.14 5.91 -14.64
CA GLY A 213 -19.24 5.49 -16.05
C GLY A 213 -19.45 6.63 -17.04
N ILE A 214 -19.50 7.88 -16.58
CA ILE A 214 -19.56 9.08 -17.41
C ILE A 214 -18.22 9.81 -17.31
N LYS A 215 -17.79 10.47 -18.39
CA LYS A 215 -16.59 11.30 -18.37
C LYS A 215 -16.83 12.53 -17.48
N ASN A 216 -16.42 12.44 -16.22
CA ASN A 216 -16.33 13.56 -15.27
C ASN A 216 -15.10 14.44 -15.56
N SER A 217 -14.76 15.35 -14.63
CA SER A 217 -13.70 16.36 -14.78
C SER A 217 -12.32 15.77 -15.11
N THR A 218 -11.51 15.40 -14.10
CA THR A 218 -10.18 14.83 -14.30
C THR A 218 -9.84 13.81 -13.21
N PRO A 219 -8.83 12.93 -13.40
CA PRO A 219 -8.37 12.04 -12.35
C PRO A 219 -7.86 12.77 -11.08
N LEU A 220 -7.45 14.04 -11.20
CA LEU A 220 -7.05 14.85 -10.04
C LEU A 220 -8.26 15.31 -9.23
N ASP A 221 -9.34 15.71 -9.90
CA ASP A 221 -10.60 16.06 -9.23
C ASP A 221 -11.19 14.85 -8.50
N LEU A 222 -11.04 13.64 -9.07
CA LEU A 222 -11.46 12.42 -8.41
C LEU A 222 -10.71 12.16 -7.10
N VAL A 223 -9.38 12.29 -7.12
CA VAL A 223 -8.56 12.12 -5.91
C VAL A 223 -8.89 13.21 -4.90
N ALA A 224 -9.10 14.45 -5.34
CA ALA A 224 -9.53 15.55 -4.48
C ALA A 224 -10.88 15.22 -3.81
N ALA A 225 -11.80 14.59 -4.52
CA ALA A 225 -13.12 14.23 -4.00
C ALA A 225 -13.09 13.08 -2.99
N VAL A 226 -12.47 11.94 -3.34
CA VAL A 226 -12.64 10.68 -2.60
C VAL A 226 -11.34 9.89 -2.36
N GLY A 227 -10.20 10.42 -2.75
CA GLY A 227 -8.90 9.77 -2.57
C GLY A 227 -8.22 10.09 -1.24
N ASP A 228 -6.94 9.75 -1.17
CA ASP A 228 -6.03 10.09 -0.08
C ASP A 228 -4.68 10.59 -0.65
N PRO A 229 -3.85 11.30 0.16
CA PRO A 229 -2.63 11.92 -0.36
C PRO A 229 -1.58 10.91 -0.85
N MET A 230 -1.58 9.68 -0.31
CA MET A 230 -0.61 8.65 -0.71
C MET A 230 -0.87 8.21 -2.16
N GLN A 231 -2.12 8.04 -2.55
CA GLN A 231 -2.48 7.53 -3.88
C GLN A 231 -1.88 8.37 -5.02
N ILE A 232 -2.05 9.68 -4.97
CA ILE A 232 -1.52 10.58 -6.03
C ILE A 232 0.00 10.67 -5.99
N ALA A 233 0.60 10.74 -4.79
CA ALA A 233 2.05 10.79 -4.63
C ALA A 233 2.71 9.52 -5.18
N VAL A 234 2.21 8.34 -4.81
CA VAL A 234 2.77 7.06 -5.27
C VAL A 234 2.54 6.85 -6.77
N ALA A 235 1.36 7.20 -7.30
CA ALA A 235 1.10 7.11 -8.74
C ALA A 235 2.10 7.94 -9.54
N ALA A 236 2.34 9.18 -9.11
CA ALA A 236 3.31 10.08 -9.72
C ALA A 236 4.76 9.58 -9.60
N MET A 237 5.15 9.09 -8.42
CA MET A 237 6.47 8.46 -8.21
C MET A 237 6.69 7.27 -9.14
N ALA A 238 5.70 6.39 -9.26
CA ALA A 238 5.76 5.21 -10.10
C ALA A 238 5.82 5.56 -11.59
N ILE A 239 5.02 6.54 -12.05
CA ILE A 239 5.07 7.05 -13.42
C ILE A 239 6.49 7.51 -13.75
N ALA A 240 7.08 8.37 -12.92
CA ALA A 240 8.42 8.91 -13.16
C ALA A 240 9.51 7.84 -13.10
N ALA A 241 9.47 6.97 -12.08
CA ALA A 241 10.47 5.94 -11.87
C ALA A 241 10.46 4.87 -12.97
N SER A 242 9.28 4.47 -13.44
CA SER A 242 9.13 3.45 -14.50
C SER A 242 9.86 3.80 -15.79
N ARG A 243 10.16 5.09 -16.03
CA ARG A 243 10.89 5.53 -17.22
C ARG A 243 12.31 4.97 -17.27
N THR A 244 12.92 4.69 -16.11
CA THR A 244 14.34 4.33 -16.00
C THR A 244 14.64 3.12 -15.10
N CYS A 245 13.73 2.69 -14.23
CA CYS A 245 13.92 1.49 -13.40
C CYS A 245 12.63 0.68 -13.21
N GLY A 246 12.77 -0.54 -12.67
CA GLY A 246 11.63 -1.34 -12.25
C GLY A 246 10.91 -0.71 -11.06
N VAL A 247 9.60 -0.90 -10.96
CA VAL A 247 8.76 -0.43 -9.86
C VAL A 247 7.86 -1.56 -9.39
N LEU A 248 7.93 -1.86 -8.10
CA LEU A 248 7.02 -2.77 -7.41
C LEU A 248 6.12 -1.94 -6.49
N LEU A 249 4.87 -1.75 -6.90
CA LEU A 249 3.84 -1.12 -6.07
C LEU A 249 3.48 -2.09 -4.95
N ALA A 250 3.78 -1.72 -3.71
CA ALA A 250 3.85 -2.62 -2.58
C ALA A 250 2.62 -2.51 -1.67
N GLY A 251 1.61 -3.31 -1.97
CA GLY A 251 0.35 -3.33 -1.27
C GLY A 251 -0.72 -4.10 -2.06
N GLY A 252 -1.91 -4.19 -1.46
CA GLY A 252 -3.03 -4.91 -2.05
C GLY A 252 -3.86 -4.05 -3.00
N THR A 253 -5.17 -4.05 -2.78
CA THR A 253 -6.14 -3.34 -3.62
C THR A 253 -5.93 -1.83 -3.68
N GLN A 254 -5.25 -1.25 -2.68
CA GLN A 254 -4.78 0.15 -2.71
C GLN A 254 -3.82 0.39 -3.88
N MET A 255 -2.86 -0.51 -4.10
CA MET A 255 -1.88 -0.39 -5.18
C MET A 255 -2.47 -0.71 -6.55
N LEU A 256 -3.54 -1.49 -6.61
CA LEU A 256 -4.36 -1.61 -7.83
C LEU A 256 -5.05 -0.28 -8.17
N ALA A 257 -5.60 0.43 -7.18
CA ALA A 257 -6.16 1.78 -7.39
C ALA A 257 -5.08 2.78 -7.84
N VAL A 258 -3.88 2.72 -7.26
CA VAL A 258 -2.73 3.51 -7.71
C VAL A 258 -2.37 3.19 -9.16
N TYR A 259 -2.30 1.92 -9.55
CA TYR A 259 -2.01 1.53 -10.93
C TYR A 259 -3.07 2.05 -11.92
N ALA A 260 -4.36 1.91 -11.58
CA ALA A 260 -5.45 2.46 -12.38
C ALA A 260 -5.36 4.00 -12.50
N LEU A 261 -5.02 4.67 -11.38
CA LEU A 261 -4.78 6.11 -11.37
C LEU A 261 -3.59 6.50 -12.25
N MET A 262 -2.51 5.71 -12.27
CA MET A 262 -1.38 5.94 -13.18
C MET A 262 -1.81 5.90 -14.64
N GLN A 263 -2.60 4.89 -15.04
CA GLN A 263 -3.14 4.79 -16.41
C GLN A 263 -4.00 6.01 -16.76
N ALA A 264 -4.87 6.44 -15.84
CA ALA A 264 -5.75 7.59 -16.03
C ALA A 264 -4.95 8.90 -16.16
N LEU A 265 -3.96 9.13 -15.29
CA LEU A 265 -3.08 10.31 -15.33
C LEU A 265 -2.22 10.34 -16.59
N ALA A 266 -1.65 9.20 -16.98
CA ALA A 266 -0.83 9.10 -18.19
C ALA A 266 -1.65 9.41 -19.44
N ARG A 267 -2.92 8.98 -19.49
CA ARG A 267 -3.83 9.29 -20.59
C ARG A 267 -4.26 10.76 -20.59
N GLU A 268 -4.70 11.29 -19.45
CA GLU A 268 -5.25 12.64 -19.35
C GLU A 268 -4.18 13.72 -19.58
N TYR A 269 -2.98 13.52 -19.01
CA TYR A 269 -1.91 14.52 -19.03
C TYR A 269 -0.74 14.14 -19.95
N ALA A 270 -0.91 13.14 -20.81
CA ALA A 270 0.12 12.63 -21.73
C ALA A 270 1.46 12.31 -21.04
N LEU A 271 1.43 11.79 -19.80
CA LEU A 271 2.64 11.47 -19.06
C LEU A 271 3.25 10.18 -19.61
N LEU A 272 4.52 10.26 -20.02
CA LEU A 272 5.28 9.07 -20.39
C LEU A 272 5.51 8.18 -19.18
N TRP A 273 5.30 6.88 -19.33
CA TRP A 273 5.61 5.83 -18.37
C TRP A 273 5.81 4.51 -19.11
N ARG A 274 6.35 3.49 -18.44
CA ARG A 274 6.62 2.17 -19.02
C ARG A 274 5.90 1.07 -18.25
N PRO A 275 4.69 0.66 -18.68
CA PRO A 275 3.90 -0.37 -17.99
C PRO A 275 4.67 -1.66 -17.74
N GLU A 276 5.57 -2.05 -18.65
CA GLU A 276 6.41 -3.24 -18.56
C GLU A 276 7.44 -3.20 -17.42
N GLN A 277 7.66 -2.03 -16.81
CA GLN A 277 8.52 -1.84 -15.64
C GLN A 277 7.75 -1.90 -14.33
N VAL A 278 6.41 -1.89 -14.36
CA VAL A 278 5.57 -1.76 -13.17
C VAL A 278 4.85 -3.08 -12.89
N ALA A 279 4.96 -3.55 -11.65
CA ALA A 279 4.17 -4.66 -11.12
C ALA A 279 3.55 -4.27 -9.76
N VAL A 280 2.46 -4.95 -9.39
CA VAL A 280 1.88 -4.86 -8.04
C VAL A 280 2.30 -6.08 -7.25
N GLY A 281 2.93 -5.87 -6.09
CA GLY A 281 3.41 -6.92 -5.21
C GLY A 281 2.66 -6.91 -3.88
N THR A 282 2.02 -8.04 -3.55
CA THR A 282 1.25 -8.20 -2.32
C THR A 282 1.52 -9.53 -1.61
N THR A 283 0.74 -9.87 -0.59
CA THR A 283 0.76 -11.16 0.09
C THR A 283 -0.29 -12.11 -0.50
N ARG A 284 -0.08 -13.42 -0.38
CA ARG A 284 -1.12 -14.39 -0.74
C ARG A 284 -2.42 -14.17 0.05
N TRP A 285 -2.34 -13.65 1.27
CA TRP A 285 -3.51 -13.42 2.12
C TRP A 285 -4.44 -12.36 1.53
N VAL A 286 -3.92 -11.47 0.68
CA VAL A 286 -4.71 -10.52 -0.12
C VAL A 286 -5.10 -11.13 -1.46
N ALA A 287 -4.16 -11.73 -2.18
CA ALA A 287 -4.40 -12.25 -3.53
C ALA A 287 -5.43 -13.40 -3.56
N GLU A 288 -5.50 -14.18 -2.49
CA GLU A 288 -6.34 -15.38 -2.34
C GLU A 288 -7.48 -15.19 -1.32
N ASP A 289 -7.72 -13.95 -0.85
CA ASP A 289 -8.81 -13.66 0.10
C ASP A 289 -10.17 -13.97 -0.54
N PRO A 290 -10.92 -14.98 -0.04
CA PRO A 290 -12.20 -15.37 -0.63
C PRO A 290 -13.31 -14.33 -0.40
N THR A 291 -13.06 -13.34 0.46
CA THR A 291 -14.01 -12.26 0.74
C THR A 291 -13.75 -11.01 -0.09
N GLY A 292 -12.68 -10.99 -0.89
CA GLY A 292 -12.40 -10.00 -1.93
C GLY A 292 -12.21 -10.67 -3.30
N ASP A 293 -11.72 -9.92 -4.28
CA ASP A 293 -11.40 -10.45 -5.61
C ASP A 293 -10.23 -9.64 -6.22
N THR A 294 -9.06 -9.73 -5.60
CA THR A 294 -7.86 -8.97 -6.00
C THR A 294 -7.42 -9.29 -7.42
N ALA A 295 -7.41 -10.57 -7.79
CA ALA A 295 -6.99 -11.01 -9.12
C ALA A 295 -8.02 -10.63 -10.20
N GLY A 296 -9.32 -10.73 -9.90
CA GLY A 296 -10.37 -10.26 -10.80
C GLY A 296 -10.35 -8.74 -10.95
N LEU A 297 -10.07 -7.99 -9.88
CA LEU A 297 -9.91 -6.53 -9.93
C LEU A 297 -8.68 -6.13 -10.76
N ALA A 298 -7.54 -6.81 -10.60
CA ALA A 298 -6.35 -6.58 -11.42
C ALA A 298 -6.63 -6.86 -12.90
N SER A 299 -7.37 -7.94 -13.20
CA SER A 299 -7.79 -8.29 -14.56
C SER A 299 -8.73 -7.25 -15.17
N GLU A 300 -9.62 -6.67 -14.36
CA GLU A 300 -10.56 -5.64 -14.80
C GLU A 300 -9.86 -4.31 -15.11
N ILE A 301 -8.84 -3.95 -14.33
CA ILE A 301 -7.98 -2.79 -14.63
C ILE A 301 -7.20 -3.04 -15.93
N GLY A 302 -6.69 -4.26 -16.11
CA GLY A 302 -5.96 -4.70 -17.29
C GLY A 302 -4.52 -4.18 -17.35
N GLY A 303 -3.60 -5.02 -17.85
CA GLY A 303 -2.19 -4.67 -18.00
C GLY A 303 -1.39 -4.64 -16.69
N VAL A 304 -1.98 -5.09 -15.57
CA VAL A 304 -1.35 -5.12 -14.26
C VAL A 304 -0.78 -6.50 -13.94
N PRO A 305 0.55 -6.67 -13.84
CA PRO A 305 1.11 -7.89 -13.28
C PRO A 305 0.90 -7.91 -11.76
N LEU A 306 0.03 -8.80 -11.28
CA LEU A 306 -0.20 -9.02 -9.85
C LEU A 306 0.68 -10.18 -9.36
N LEU A 307 1.60 -9.85 -8.47
CA LEU A 307 2.55 -10.76 -7.84
C LEU A 307 2.18 -10.92 -6.37
N ALA A 308 2.26 -12.13 -5.83
CA ALA A 308 2.12 -12.32 -4.38
C ALA A 308 3.18 -13.22 -3.77
N ALA A 309 3.67 -12.82 -2.59
CA ALA A 309 4.47 -13.67 -1.73
C ALA A 309 3.60 -14.79 -1.14
N GLN A 310 4.02 -16.03 -1.38
CA GLN A 310 3.42 -17.27 -0.89
C GLN A 310 3.84 -17.54 0.56
N LEU A 311 3.38 -16.68 1.46
CA LEU A 311 3.66 -16.71 2.89
C LEU A 311 2.77 -17.72 3.62
N SER A 312 3.23 -18.23 4.76
CA SER A 312 2.32 -18.82 5.75
C SER A 312 2.96 -18.71 7.12
N PHE A 313 2.20 -18.23 8.08
CA PHE A 313 2.54 -18.11 9.49
C PHE A 313 1.76 -19.11 10.35
N ALA A 314 1.06 -20.06 9.72
CA ALA A 314 0.30 -21.11 10.42
C ALA A 314 1.17 -21.93 11.39
N SER A 315 2.46 -22.12 11.06
CA SER A 315 3.43 -22.81 11.90
C SER A 315 4.19 -21.90 12.86
N SER A 316 3.83 -20.62 12.98
CA SER A 316 4.51 -19.70 13.89
C SER A 316 4.27 -20.11 15.35
N ARG A 317 5.23 -19.83 16.22
CA ARG A 317 5.05 -19.94 17.67
C ARG A 317 4.19 -18.82 18.27
N TYR A 318 3.98 -17.72 17.54
CA TYR A 318 3.26 -16.54 18.01
C TYR A 318 1.80 -16.56 17.50
N PRO A 319 0.78 -16.64 18.38
CA PRO A 319 -0.61 -16.66 17.97
C PRO A 319 -1.02 -15.42 17.14
N GLN A 320 -0.41 -14.27 17.40
CA GLN A 320 -0.62 -13.03 16.65
C GLN A 320 -0.16 -13.17 15.19
N LEU A 321 0.94 -13.89 14.92
CA LEU A 321 1.38 -14.13 13.54
C LEU A 321 0.49 -15.19 12.85
N GLN A 322 0.08 -16.24 13.57
CA GLN A 322 -0.84 -17.25 13.04
C GLN A 322 -2.20 -16.67 12.60
N ALA A 323 -2.61 -15.53 13.14
CA ALA A 323 -3.86 -14.87 12.76
C ALA A 323 -3.89 -14.42 11.29
N TYR A 324 -2.75 -14.22 10.65
CA TYR A 324 -2.67 -13.90 9.21
C TYR A 324 -3.29 -15.01 8.34
N ASP A 325 -3.00 -16.28 8.62
CA ASP A 325 -3.60 -17.43 7.92
C ASP A 325 -5.09 -17.62 8.23
N ARG A 326 -5.65 -16.84 9.17
CA ARG A 326 -7.09 -16.79 9.49
C ARG A 326 -7.78 -15.56 8.87
N GLY A 327 -7.08 -14.80 8.03
CA GLY A 327 -7.61 -13.65 7.31
C GLY A 327 -7.50 -12.30 8.03
N TYR A 328 -6.81 -12.22 9.17
CA TYR A 328 -6.58 -10.93 9.83
C TYR A 328 -5.41 -10.19 9.22
N VAL A 329 -5.48 -8.86 9.21
CA VAL A 329 -4.42 -7.91 8.78
C VAL A 329 -4.07 -8.01 7.29
N LYS A 330 -3.55 -9.15 6.83
CA LYS A 330 -3.17 -9.53 5.47
C LYS A 330 -2.01 -8.76 4.84
N GLU A 331 -2.00 -7.44 4.92
CA GLU A 331 -1.07 -6.59 4.19
C GLU A 331 -0.96 -5.20 4.84
N GLY A 332 0.10 -4.49 4.49
CA GLY A 332 0.32 -3.08 4.83
C GLY A 332 1.81 -2.79 4.93
N VAL A 333 2.19 -1.52 4.85
CA VAL A 333 3.58 -1.08 5.06
C VAL A 333 4.56 -1.80 4.11
N GLY A 334 4.09 -2.18 2.92
CA GLY A 334 4.86 -2.89 1.89
C GLY A 334 5.25 -4.34 2.21
N ALA A 335 4.60 -5.00 3.18
CA ALA A 335 4.97 -6.33 3.66
C ALA A 335 5.07 -7.39 2.56
N GLY A 336 4.08 -7.46 1.66
CA GLY A 336 4.09 -8.40 0.54
C GLY A 336 5.27 -8.21 -0.40
N ALA A 337 5.58 -6.97 -0.76
CA ALA A 337 6.70 -6.65 -1.64
C ALA A 337 8.07 -6.86 -0.95
N CYS A 338 8.19 -6.55 0.34
CA CYS A 338 9.38 -6.88 1.13
C CYS A 338 9.61 -8.40 1.15
N ALA A 339 8.56 -9.19 1.32
CA ALA A 339 8.65 -10.64 1.22
C ALA A 339 9.09 -11.10 -0.19
N ILE A 340 8.53 -10.54 -1.25
CA ILE A 340 8.97 -10.78 -2.64
C ILE A 340 10.47 -10.43 -2.80
N ALA A 341 10.90 -9.30 -2.28
CA ALA A 341 12.28 -8.84 -2.33
C ALA A 341 13.25 -9.80 -1.64
N SER A 342 12.83 -10.44 -0.55
CA SER A 342 13.66 -11.47 0.12
C SER A 342 13.87 -12.72 -0.75
N GLY A 343 12.85 -13.10 -1.52
CA GLY A 343 12.96 -14.16 -2.52
C GLY A 343 13.84 -13.77 -3.69
N LEU A 344 13.73 -12.54 -4.19
CA LEU A 344 14.52 -12.06 -5.33
C LEU A 344 15.99 -11.83 -4.97
N THR A 345 16.25 -11.19 -3.84
CA THR A 345 17.60 -10.74 -3.44
C THR A 345 18.42 -11.88 -2.86
N ALA A 346 17.80 -12.71 -2.02
CA ALA A 346 18.51 -13.68 -1.18
C ALA A 346 17.97 -15.12 -1.33
N ASN A 347 17.06 -15.38 -2.27
CA ASN A 347 16.41 -16.69 -2.48
C ASN A 347 15.80 -17.27 -1.20
N TRP A 348 15.27 -16.41 -0.32
CA TRP A 348 14.64 -16.88 0.91
C TRP A 348 13.46 -17.81 0.61
N THR A 349 13.32 -18.84 1.44
CA THR A 349 12.11 -19.68 1.50
C THR A 349 11.07 -19.05 2.42
N PRO A 350 9.77 -19.42 2.32
CA PRO A 350 8.76 -18.96 3.28
C PRO A 350 9.15 -19.23 4.75
N THR A 351 9.82 -20.35 5.02
CA THR A 351 10.31 -20.70 6.36
C THR A 351 11.40 -19.75 6.85
N GLN A 352 12.36 -19.38 6.01
CA GLN A 352 13.42 -18.43 6.39
C GLN A 352 12.85 -17.03 6.66
N LEU A 353 11.88 -16.60 5.85
CA LEU A 353 11.19 -15.35 6.10
C LEU A 353 10.41 -15.37 7.41
N LEU A 354 9.68 -16.45 7.70
CA LEU A 354 9.01 -16.62 8.99
C LEU A 354 10.01 -16.56 10.16
N GLN A 355 11.15 -17.23 10.05
CA GLN A 355 12.20 -17.18 11.08
C GLN A 355 12.73 -15.76 11.31
N ALA A 356 12.93 -14.98 10.25
CA ALA A 356 13.34 -13.58 10.37
C ALA A 356 12.27 -12.73 11.07
N VAL A 357 10.98 -12.94 10.74
CA VAL A 357 9.86 -12.25 11.40
C VAL A 357 9.74 -12.66 12.87
N GLU A 358 9.88 -13.94 13.20
CA GLU A 358 9.87 -14.41 14.60
C GLU A 358 11.05 -13.87 15.41
N ALA A 359 12.25 -13.80 14.83
CA ALA A 359 13.43 -13.23 15.47
C ALA A 359 13.28 -11.72 15.73
N LEU A 360 12.56 -11.00 14.86
CA LEU A 360 12.16 -9.63 15.14
C LEU A 360 11.10 -9.57 16.24
N ALA A 361 10.05 -10.38 16.16
CA ALA A 361 8.95 -10.43 17.12
C ALA A 361 9.42 -10.77 18.54
N SER A 362 10.42 -11.66 18.69
CA SER A 362 11.00 -12.00 19.99
C SER A 362 11.68 -10.81 20.69
N ARG A 363 12.14 -9.81 19.92
CA ARG A 363 12.72 -8.57 20.47
C ARG A 363 11.66 -7.54 20.88
N CYS A 364 10.42 -7.70 20.39
CA CYS A 364 9.31 -6.81 20.70
C CYS A 364 8.54 -7.19 21.96
N GLU A 365 8.91 -8.29 22.62
CA GLU A 365 8.10 -8.91 23.68
C GLU A 365 6.64 -9.11 23.27
N ILE A 366 6.36 -9.43 22.00
CA ILE A 366 5.02 -9.85 21.57
C ILE A 366 4.72 -11.13 22.37
N GLN A 367 3.95 -10.97 23.46
CA GLN A 367 3.74 -12.02 24.45
C GLN A 367 3.05 -13.23 23.81
N GLN A 368 3.43 -14.42 24.25
CA GLN A 368 2.90 -15.71 23.79
C GLN A 368 1.40 -15.85 24.05
#